data_AF-A0A9X1JRC8-F1
#
_entry.id   AF-A0A9X1JRC8-F1
#
_cell.length_a   1.000
_cell.length_b   1.000
_cell.length_c   1.000
_cell.angle_alpha   90.00
_cell.angle_beta   90.00
_cell.angle_gamma   90.00
#
_symmetry.space_group_name_H-M   'P 1'
#
loop_
_entity.id
_entity.type
_entity.pdbx_description
1 polymer ?
#
loop_
_entity_poly.entity_id
_entity_poly.type
_entity_poly.pdbx_seq_one_letter_code
_entity_poly.pdbx_strand_id
1 'polypeptide(L)'
;TTPPTIDNSGLQNIDIQCGVTPDGTLEAWLNNNAGATATDTCGDVTWSNDFGANTDVDCANGNITVTFIATDSCGNTSSTTATYSIIDTVNPVLTIPGDVTIECTEDTTPANTGTATATDDCAAPNVTFVDTEVTACGNTKTISRTWTATDACGNSMSAVQTINVVDTTAPTFTVPADITVECDVDTT
;
A
#
# COMPACT_ATOMS: atom_id res chain seq x y z
N THR A 1 -17.59 -20.29 -47.08
CA THR A 1 -17.34 -20.90 -45.77
C THR A 1 -17.65 -19.85 -44.72
N THR A 2 -18.30 -20.23 -43.64
CA THR A 2 -18.68 -19.31 -42.57
C THR A 2 -17.59 -19.35 -41.49
N PRO A 3 -17.35 -18.24 -40.78
CA PRO A 3 -16.53 -18.29 -39.58
C PRO A 3 -17.09 -19.26 -38.53
N PRO A 4 -16.24 -19.80 -37.63
CA PRO A 4 -16.69 -20.57 -36.48
C PRO A 4 -17.71 -19.79 -35.64
N THR A 5 -18.67 -20.49 -35.03
CA THR A 5 -19.58 -19.89 -34.05
C THR A 5 -19.02 -20.14 -32.65
N ILE A 6 -18.79 -19.06 -31.89
CA ILE A 6 -18.34 -19.12 -30.50
C ILE A 6 -19.54 -19.18 -29.57
N ASP A 7 -19.52 -20.10 -28.61
CA ASP A 7 -20.39 -20.12 -27.44
C ASP A 7 -19.63 -19.58 -26.22
N ASN A 8 -20.12 -18.46 -25.69
CA ASN A 8 -19.59 -17.78 -24.52
C ASN A 8 -20.30 -18.17 -23.22
N SER A 9 -21.18 -19.17 -23.23
CA SER A 9 -21.94 -19.60 -22.04
C SER A 9 -21.05 -20.01 -20.86
N GLY A 10 -19.84 -20.51 -21.14
CA GLY A 10 -18.81 -20.86 -20.15
C GLY A 10 -17.71 -19.81 -19.95
N LEU A 11 -17.77 -18.68 -20.65
CA LEU A 11 -16.74 -17.65 -20.64
C LEU A 11 -16.64 -17.01 -19.25
N GLN A 12 -15.42 -16.95 -18.70
CA GLN A 12 -15.15 -16.41 -17.37
C GLN A 12 -13.92 -15.50 -17.39
N ASN A 13 -14.01 -14.40 -16.64
CA ASN A 13 -12.85 -13.59 -16.27
C ASN A 13 -12.06 -14.31 -15.17
N ILE A 14 -10.81 -13.90 -14.97
CA ILE A 14 -9.95 -14.46 -13.93
C ILE A 14 -9.26 -13.34 -13.13
N ASP A 15 -9.28 -13.50 -11.81
CA ASP A 15 -8.54 -12.67 -10.87
C ASP A 15 -7.48 -13.54 -10.19
N ILE A 16 -6.24 -13.07 -10.16
CA ILE A 16 -5.12 -13.77 -9.51
C ILE A 16 -4.68 -12.95 -8.32
N GLN A 17 -4.75 -13.56 -7.15
CA GLN A 17 -4.18 -12.98 -5.94
C GLN A 17 -2.67 -12.88 -6.12
N CYS A 18 -2.09 -11.70 -5.94
CA CYS A 18 -0.64 -11.54 -5.90
C CYS A 18 -0.08 -12.12 -4.59
N GLY A 19 1.22 -12.39 -4.55
CA GLY A 19 1.88 -12.97 -3.38
C GLY A 19 1.66 -14.48 -3.18
N VAL A 20 0.61 -15.06 -3.78
CA VAL A 20 0.51 -16.51 -3.94
C VAL A 20 1.28 -16.92 -5.20
N THR A 21 2.08 -17.99 -5.11
CA THR A 21 2.68 -18.58 -6.31
C THR A 21 1.56 -18.93 -7.29
N PRO A 22 1.56 -18.44 -8.54
CA PRO A 22 0.51 -18.77 -9.48
C PRO A 22 0.49 -20.28 -9.69
N ASP A 23 -0.56 -20.94 -9.26
CA ASP A 23 -0.76 -22.39 -9.24
C ASP A 23 -1.10 -22.98 -10.63
N GLY A 24 -0.63 -22.34 -11.71
CA GLY A 24 -1.00 -22.71 -13.08
C GLY A 24 -2.42 -22.30 -13.46
N THR A 25 -3.14 -21.55 -12.62
CA THR A 25 -4.48 -21.00 -12.89
C THR A 25 -4.56 -20.18 -14.18
N LEU A 26 -3.61 -19.27 -14.41
CA LEU A 26 -3.55 -18.48 -15.64
C LEU A 26 -3.38 -19.37 -16.88
N GLU A 27 -2.45 -20.32 -16.82
CA GLU A 27 -2.17 -21.24 -17.93
C GLU A 27 -3.37 -22.14 -18.21
N ALA A 28 -4.03 -22.66 -17.18
CA ALA A 28 -5.26 -23.43 -17.31
C ALA A 28 -6.40 -22.59 -17.93
N TRP A 29 -6.54 -21.33 -17.52
CA TRP A 29 -7.53 -20.40 -18.07
C TRP A 29 -7.27 -20.09 -19.56
N LEU A 30 -6.01 -19.83 -19.93
CA LEU A 30 -5.61 -19.60 -21.33
C LEU A 30 -5.84 -20.86 -22.19
N ASN A 31 -5.43 -22.03 -21.70
CA ASN A 31 -5.57 -23.31 -22.41
C ASN A 31 -7.04 -23.74 -22.57
N ASN A 32 -7.92 -23.28 -21.68
CA ASN A 32 -9.35 -23.52 -21.76
C ASN A 32 -10.11 -22.40 -22.51
N ASN A 33 -9.40 -21.47 -23.17
CA ASN A 33 -9.98 -20.33 -23.89
C ASN A 33 -10.94 -19.49 -23.01
N ALA A 34 -10.57 -19.27 -21.74
CA ALA A 34 -11.42 -18.65 -20.73
C ALA A 34 -12.78 -19.35 -20.50
N GLY A 35 -12.93 -20.61 -20.94
CA GLY A 35 -14.17 -21.39 -20.90
C GLY A 35 -15.07 -21.22 -22.13
N ALA A 36 -14.67 -20.43 -23.13
CA ALA A 36 -15.37 -20.37 -24.40
C ALA A 36 -15.17 -21.64 -25.22
N THR A 37 -16.19 -22.01 -25.99
CA THR A 37 -16.12 -23.10 -26.97
C THR A 37 -16.46 -22.58 -28.35
N ALA A 38 -16.04 -23.29 -29.40
CA ALA A 38 -16.38 -22.93 -30.77
C ALA A 38 -16.68 -24.17 -31.59
N THR A 39 -17.64 -24.02 -32.50
CA THR A 39 -18.02 -25.07 -33.45
C THR A 39 -18.04 -24.49 -34.85
N ASP A 40 -17.62 -25.29 -35.82
CA ASP A 40 -17.80 -24.99 -37.24
C ASP A 40 -18.47 -26.19 -37.93
N THR A 41 -19.42 -25.92 -38.83
CA THR A 41 -20.17 -27.00 -39.50
C THR A 41 -19.34 -27.70 -40.57
N CYS A 42 -18.28 -27.04 -41.07
CA CYS A 42 -17.51 -27.44 -42.23
C CYS A 42 -16.10 -27.96 -41.87
N GLY A 43 -15.70 -27.96 -40.60
CA GLY A 43 -14.40 -28.50 -40.19
C GLY A 43 -14.02 -28.24 -38.74
N ASP A 44 -12.77 -28.58 -38.42
CA ASP A 44 -12.21 -28.38 -37.09
C ASP A 44 -11.89 -26.90 -36.82
N VAL A 45 -11.91 -26.54 -35.54
CA VAL A 45 -11.61 -25.19 -35.04
C VAL A 45 -10.32 -25.23 -34.24
N THR A 46 -9.43 -24.27 -34.51
CA THR A 46 -8.20 -24.03 -33.74
C THR A 46 -8.31 -22.71 -32.99
N TRP A 47 -7.64 -22.61 -31.84
CA TRP A 47 -7.65 -21.41 -31.00
C TRP A 47 -6.27 -20.78 -30.91
N SER A 48 -6.25 -19.44 -30.82
CA SER A 48 -5.10 -18.65 -30.40
C SER A 48 -5.57 -17.53 -29.47
N ASN A 49 -4.62 -16.88 -28.80
CA ASN A 49 -4.89 -15.68 -28.02
C ASN A 49 -3.73 -14.67 -28.12
N ASP A 50 -3.99 -13.44 -27.71
CA ASP A 50 -3.02 -12.32 -27.71
C ASP A 50 -2.38 -12.07 -26.33
N PHE A 51 -2.50 -13.01 -25.39
CA PHE A 51 -1.93 -12.86 -24.05
C PHE A 51 -0.42 -12.60 -24.12
N GLY A 52 0.06 -11.67 -23.30
CA GLY A 52 1.45 -11.21 -23.28
C GLY A 52 1.73 -9.99 -24.15
N ALA A 53 0.77 -9.50 -24.94
CA ALA A 53 0.89 -8.21 -25.63
C ALA A 53 0.81 -7.01 -24.66
N ASN A 54 0.06 -7.17 -23.56
CA ASN A 54 0.08 -6.27 -22.41
C ASN A 54 0.56 -7.06 -21.18
N THR A 55 1.61 -6.57 -20.53
CA THR A 55 2.19 -7.17 -19.32
C THR A 55 2.03 -6.27 -18.09
N ASP A 56 1.43 -5.10 -18.27
CA ASP A 56 1.22 -4.11 -17.20
C ASP A 56 -0.11 -4.39 -16.52
N VAL A 57 -0.12 -5.40 -15.67
CA VAL A 57 -1.26 -5.82 -14.87
C VAL A 57 -0.84 -5.90 -13.41
N ASP A 58 -1.37 -4.97 -12.63
CA ASP A 58 -1.24 -4.93 -11.18
C ASP A 58 -2.55 -4.35 -10.62
N CYS A 59 -2.67 -4.30 -9.29
CA CYS A 59 -3.87 -3.73 -8.68
C CYS A 59 -4.09 -2.25 -8.99
N ALA A 60 -3.04 -1.50 -9.33
CA ALA A 60 -3.13 -0.06 -9.60
C ALA A 60 -3.55 0.23 -11.05
N ASN A 61 -3.15 -0.63 -11.98
CA ASN A 61 -3.33 -0.49 -13.43
C ASN A 61 -4.55 -1.28 -13.93
N GLY A 62 -5.15 -2.11 -13.07
CA GLY A 62 -6.41 -2.79 -13.31
C GLY A 62 -6.25 -4.09 -14.09
N ASN A 63 -7.25 -4.43 -14.90
CA ASN A 63 -7.25 -5.67 -15.67
C ASN A 63 -6.77 -5.45 -17.11
N ILE A 64 -6.20 -6.51 -17.69
CA ILE A 64 -5.96 -6.58 -19.12
C ILE A 64 -7.05 -7.42 -19.79
N THR A 65 -7.36 -7.06 -21.03
CA THR A 65 -8.28 -7.84 -21.87
C THR A 65 -7.48 -8.78 -22.75
N VAL A 66 -7.85 -10.06 -22.75
CA VAL A 66 -7.28 -11.09 -23.62
C VAL A 66 -8.30 -11.44 -24.69
N THR A 67 -7.87 -11.40 -25.95
CA THR A 67 -8.66 -11.76 -27.12
C THR A 67 -8.38 -13.22 -27.49
N PHE A 68 -9.41 -14.05 -27.48
CA PHE A 68 -9.34 -15.43 -27.97
C PHE A 68 -9.91 -15.51 -29.38
N ILE A 69 -9.18 -16.13 -30.30
CA ILE A 69 -9.51 -16.20 -31.73
C ILE A 69 -9.69 -17.66 -32.14
N ALA A 70 -10.90 -18.00 -32.59
CA ALA A 70 -11.25 -19.28 -33.18
C ALA A 70 -11.07 -19.21 -34.70
N THR A 71 -10.28 -20.12 -35.27
CA THR A 71 -9.96 -20.17 -36.71
C THR A 71 -10.35 -21.51 -37.31
N ASP A 72 -11.11 -21.49 -38.41
CA ASP A 72 -11.44 -22.70 -39.17
C ASP A 72 -10.29 -23.14 -40.11
N SER A 73 -10.43 -24.32 -40.71
CA SER A 73 -9.44 -24.84 -41.67
C SER A 73 -9.27 -24.01 -42.96
N CYS A 74 -10.21 -23.09 -43.24
CA CYS A 74 -10.19 -22.19 -44.37
C CYS A 74 -9.60 -20.80 -44.04
N GLY A 75 -9.24 -20.55 -42.77
CA GLY A 75 -8.70 -19.28 -42.29
C GLY A 75 -9.76 -18.25 -41.91
N ASN A 76 -11.05 -18.60 -41.86
CA ASN A 76 -12.08 -17.70 -41.32
C ASN A 76 -11.97 -17.66 -39.79
N THR A 77 -12.20 -16.47 -39.22
CA THR A 77 -12.01 -16.24 -37.80
C THR A 77 -13.24 -15.64 -37.12
N SER A 78 -13.43 -16.02 -35.87
CA SER A 78 -14.31 -15.36 -34.90
C SER A 78 -13.52 -15.12 -33.62
N SER A 79 -13.89 -14.11 -32.84
CA SER A 79 -13.21 -13.81 -31.58
C SER A 79 -14.15 -13.51 -30.43
N THR A 80 -13.64 -13.71 -29.22
CA THR A 80 -14.26 -13.32 -27.96
C THR A 80 -13.18 -12.78 -27.02
N THR A 81 -13.57 -12.13 -25.94
CA THR A 81 -12.64 -11.49 -25.01
C THR A 81 -13.01 -11.80 -23.57
N ALA A 82 -12.00 -12.01 -22.72
CA ALA A 82 -12.17 -12.08 -21.27
C ALA A 82 -11.06 -11.32 -20.56
N THR A 83 -11.28 -10.92 -19.30
CA THR A 83 -10.32 -10.10 -18.56
C THR A 83 -9.50 -10.93 -17.57
N TYR A 84 -8.24 -10.53 -17.43
CA TYR A 84 -7.31 -11.01 -16.42
C TYR A 84 -6.91 -9.86 -15.51
N SER A 85 -7.06 -10.02 -14.21
CA SER A 85 -6.67 -9.01 -13.22
C SER A 85 -5.74 -9.59 -12.14
N ILE A 86 -4.93 -8.72 -11.54
CA ILE A 86 -4.24 -8.99 -10.29
C ILE A 86 -5.02 -8.32 -9.17
N ILE A 87 -5.32 -9.07 -8.12
CA ILE A 87 -5.96 -8.56 -6.91
C ILE A 87 -5.06 -8.78 -5.70
N ASP A 88 -5.28 -7.97 -4.67
CA ASP A 88 -4.75 -8.22 -3.35
C ASP A 88 -5.84 -8.02 -2.30
N THR A 89 -5.96 -9.00 -1.41
CA THR A 89 -6.91 -9.02 -0.30
C THR A 89 -6.22 -9.11 1.05
N VAL A 90 -4.89 -9.13 1.08
CA VAL A 90 -4.08 -9.27 2.29
C VAL A 90 -3.63 -7.88 2.72
N ASN A 91 -3.74 -7.59 4.02
CA ASN A 91 -3.23 -6.34 4.56
C ASN A 91 -1.69 -6.36 4.62
N PRO A 92 -1.04 -5.20 4.45
CA PRO A 92 0.40 -5.10 4.65
C PRO A 92 0.79 -5.39 6.11
N VAL A 93 2.02 -5.87 6.29
CA VAL A 93 2.64 -6.03 7.62
C VAL A 93 3.33 -4.74 8.01
N LEU A 94 2.83 -4.05 9.03
CA LEU A 94 3.38 -2.80 9.56
C LEU A 94 4.20 -3.04 10.84
N THR A 95 5.44 -2.54 10.86
CA THR A 95 6.30 -2.46 12.05
C THR A 95 6.50 -1.00 12.44
N ILE A 96 6.08 -0.62 13.65
CA ILE A 96 6.24 0.75 14.17
C ILE A 96 7.36 0.83 15.21
N PRO A 97 7.95 2.02 15.42
CA PRO A 97 8.82 2.27 16.56
C PRO A 97 8.06 2.13 17.88
N GLY A 98 8.78 1.83 18.95
CA GLY A 98 8.21 1.83 20.30
C GLY A 98 7.89 3.24 20.80
N ASP A 99 7.09 3.29 21.86
CA ASP A 99 6.82 4.53 22.60
C ASP A 99 8.12 5.13 23.16
N VAL A 100 8.18 6.45 23.25
CA VAL A 100 9.38 7.19 23.68
C VAL A 100 9.02 8.38 24.55
N THR A 101 9.93 8.74 25.45
CA THR A 101 9.88 9.96 26.25
C THR A 101 11.09 10.81 25.92
N ILE A 102 10.88 12.09 25.60
CA ILE A 102 11.91 13.06 25.20
C ILE A 102 11.77 14.36 25.99
N GLU A 103 12.84 15.14 26.10
CA GLU A 103 12.80 16.47 26.73
C GLU A 103 12.06 17.49 25.85
N CYS A 104 11.53 18.55 26.47
CA CYS A 104 10.76 19.59 25.79
C CYS A 104 11.54 20.45 24.79
N THR A 105 12.86 20.25 24.72
CA THR A 105 13.76 20.85 23.74
C THR A 105 14.17 19.91 22.61
N GLU A 106 13.82 18.63 22.69
CA GLU A 106 14.21 17.62 21.70
C GLU A 106 13.29 17.59 20.48
N ASP A 107 13.82 17.09 19.37
CA ASP A 107 13.07 16.98 18.12
C ASP A 107 11.99 15.89 18.23
N THR A 108 10.78 16.20 17.78
CA THR A 108 9.63 15.29 17.76
C THR A 108 9.50 14.56 16.43
N THR A 109 10.33 14.86 15.43
CA THR A 109 10.27 14.21 14.11
C THR A 109 10.67 12.73 14.18
N PRO A 110 10.28 11.92 13.18
CA PRO A 110 10.73 10.54 13.06
C PRO A 110 12.26 10.34 13.07
N ALA A 111 13.05 11.37 12.75
CA ALA A 111 14.51 11.28 12.81
C ALA A 111 15.02 11.03 14.25
N ASN A 112 14.29 11.52 15.25
CA ASN A 112 14.62 11.33 16.67
C ASN A 112 13.71 10.29 17.36
N THR A 113 12.45 10.20 16.93
CA THR A 113 11.42 9.35 17.57
C THR A 113 11.22 8.00 16.86
N GLY A 114 11.98 7.73 15.80
CA GLY A 114 11.93 6.50 15.01
C GLY A 114 10.97 6.56 13.81
N THR A 115 11.19 5.64 12.87
CA THR A 115 10.42 5.51 11.62
C THR A 115 9.74 4.15 11.53
N ALA A 116 8.49 4.09 11.07
CA ALA A 116 7.84 2.82 10.76
C ALA A 116 8.30 2.26 9.40
N THR A 117 8.20 0.94 9.25
CA THR A 117 8.43 0.21 8.00
C THR A 117 7.25 -0.72 7.72
N ALA A 118 7.01 -1.03 6.45
CA ALA A 118 5.99 -1.99 6.07
C ALA A 118 6.47 -2.89 4.93
N THR A 119 5.93 -4.10 4.90
CA THR A 119 6.15 -5.09 3.83
C THR A 119 4.83 -5.69 3.41
N ASP A 120 4.75 -6.12 2.16
CA ASP A 120 3.61 -6.81 1.62
C ASP A 120 4.07 -7.79 0.52
N ASP A 121 3.26 -8.81 0.23
CA ASP A 121 3.63 -9.89 -0.68
C ASP A 121 3.59 -9.45 -2.17
N CYS A 122 2.87 -8.37 -2.49
CA CYS A 122 2.68 -7.90 -3.86
C CYS A 122 3.64 -6.78 -4.24
N ALA A 123 3.68 -5.72 -3.43
CA ALA A 123 4.54 -4.57 -3.65
C ALA A 123 4.81 -3.85 -2.33
N ALA A 124 5.90 -3.08 -2.25
CA ALA A 124 6.22 -2.31 -1.05
C ALA A 124 5.08 -1.31 -0.72
N PRO A 125 4.48 -1.37 0.50
CA PRO A 125 3.44 -0.43 0.89
C PRO A 125 3.96 0.99 1.08
N ASN A 126 3.09 1.97 0.87
CA ASN A 126 3.34 3.36 1.25
C ASN A 126 3.07 3.56 2.75
N VAL A 127 4.01 4.15 3.48
CA VAL A 127 3.89 4.41 4.92
C VAL A 127 3.77 5.91 5.17
N THR A 128 2.72 6.30 5.89
CA THR A 128 2.44 7.68 6.28
C THR A 128 2.19 7.78 7.78
N PHE A 129 2.20 9.00 8.32
CA PHE A 129 1.79 9.22 9.71
C PHE A 129 0.99 10.52 9.87
N VAL A 130 0.17 10.54 10.92
CA VAL A 130 -0.53 11.74 11.39
C VAL A 130 -0.38 11.85 12.90
N ASP A 131 -0.05 13.05 13.36
CA ASP A 131 0.11 13.35 14.78
C ASP A 131 -1.15 14.02 15.34
N THR A 132 -1.51 13.60 16.55
CA THR A 132 -2.44 14.35 17.42
C THR A 132 -1.73 14.64 18.73
N GLU A 133 -1.91 15.83 19.27
CA GLU A 133 -1.20 16.26 20.47
C GLU A 133 -2.14 16.77 21.56
N VAL A 134 -1.80 16.46 22.81
CA VAL A 134 -2.44 16.99 24.00
C VAL A 134 -1.39 17.80 24.76
N THR A 135 -1.52 19.12 24.70
CA THR A 135 -0.63 20.05 25.40
C THR A 135 -0.80 19.92 26.91
N ALA A 136 0.30 19.97 27.64
CA ALA A 136 0.32 20.05 29.09
C ALA A 136 0.82 21.44 29.53
N CYS A 137 1.84 21.53 30.39
CA CYS A 137 2.38 22.81 30.87
C CYS A 137 3.60 23.24 30.06
N GLY A 138 3.71 24.52 29.75
CA GLY A 138 4.82 25.04 28.95
C GLY A 138 4.93 24.32 27.60
N ASN A 139 6.11 23.77 27.32
CA ASN A 139 6.41 23.05 26.08
C ASN A 139 6.19 21.52 26.19
N THR A 140 5.64 21.05 27.31
CA THR A 140 5.35 19.62 27.51
C THR A 140 4.04 19.21 26.84
N LYS A 141 3.97 17.99 26.33
CA LYS A 141 2.80 17.44 25.63
C LYS A 141 2.90 15.93 25.47
N THR A 142 1.78 15.29 25.21
CA THR A 142 1.76 13.91 24.68
C THR A 142 1.36 13.95 23.22
N ILE A 143 2.15 13.33 22.35
CA ILE A 143 1.87 13.16 20.92
C ILE A 143 1.49 11.70 20.68
N SER A 144 0.30 11.48 20.12
CA SER A 144 -0.13 10.19 19.58
C SER A 144 0.08 10.21 18.08
N ARG A 145 1.12 9.52 17.61
CA ARG A 145 1.47 9.38 16.20
C ARG A 145 0.84 8.11 15.64
N THR A 146 -0.09 8.27 14.71
CA THR A 146 -0.71 7.14 14.01
C THR A 146 0.05 6.88 12.71
N TRP A 147 0.74 5.75 12.64
CA TRP A 147 1.36 5.25 11.41
C TRP A 147 0.34 4.45 10.61
N THR A 148 0.31 4.63 9.29
CA THR A 148 -0.56 3.90 8.36
C THR A 148 0.26 3.39 7.20
N ALA A 149 0.22 2.07 6.97
CA ALA A 149 0.69 1.43 5.75
C ALA A 149 -0.49 1.19 4.81
N THR A 150 -0.30 1.47 3.52
CA THR A 150 -1.28 1.20 2.46
C THR A 150 -0.57 0.59 1.27
N ASP A 151 -1.01 -0.58 0.82
CA ASP A 151 -0.47 -1.22 -0.38
C ASP A 151 -1.03 -0.58 -1.67
N ALA A 152 -0.61 -1.11 -2.82
CA ALA A 152 -1.03 -0.62 -4.14
C ALA A 152 -2.50 -0.94 -4.49
N CYS A 153 -3.10 -1.92 -3.79
CA CYS A 153 -4.45 -2.41 -4.01
C CYS A 153 -5.46 -1.77 -3.04
N GLY A 154 -4.98 -0.97 -2.09
CA GLY A 154 -5.75 -0.21 -1.13
C GLY A 154 -5.95 -0.91 0.22
N ASN A 155 -5.36 -2.08 0.45
CA ASN A 155 -5.42 -2.67 1.79
C ASN A 155 -4.50 -1.89 2.73
N SER A 156 -4.89 -1.82 4.00
CA SER A 156 -4.23 -0.93 4.94
C SER A 156 -4.23 -1.43 6.37
N MET A 157 -3.20 -1.02 7.10
CA MET A 157 -3.04 -1.26 8.53
C MET A 157 -2.50 0.00 9.21
N SER A 158 -2.98 0.27 10.42
CA SER A 158 -2.52 1.39 11.23
C SER A 158 -2.17 0.97 12.64
N ALA A 159 -1.19 1.67 13.25
CA ALA A 159 -0.80 1.49 14.64
C ALA A 159 -0.34 2.83 15.25
N VAL A 160 -0.49 2.97 16.57
CA VAL A 160 -0.18 4.22 17.29
C VAL A 160 1.11 4.07 18.08
N GLN A 161 1.98 5.07 17.94
CA GLN A 161 3.14 5.32 18.79
C GLN A 161 2.83 6.51 19.71
N THR A 162 3.17 6.38 20.99
CA THR A 162 3.05 7.45 21.99
C THR A 162 4.40 8.10 22.23
N ILE A 163 4.47 9.43 22.10
CA ILE A 163 5.66 10.25 22.37
C ILE A 163 5.32 11.20 23.51
N ASN A 164 5.99 11.05 24.65
CA ASN A 164 5.84 11.94 25.80
C ASN A 164 6.94 13.00 25.80
N VAL A 165 6.54 14.26 25.69
CA VAL A 165 7.44 15.41 25.77
C VAL A 165 7.35 15.97 27.18
N VAL A 166 8.43 15.83 27.95
CA VAL A 166 8.49 16.18 29.37
C VAL A 166 9.53 17.27 29.64
N ASP A 167 9.41 17.93 30.78
CA ASP A 167 10.46 18.81 31.30
C ASP A 167 11.00 18.18 32.58
N THR A 168 12.22 17.63 32.49
CA THR A 168 12.93 17.12 33.67
C THR A 168 14.10 18.03 34.06
N THR A 169 14.29 19.15 33.36
CA THR A 169 15.43 20.06 33.56
C THR A 169 15.07 21.15 34.57
N ALA A 170 15.61 21.05 35.79
CA ALA A 170 15.39 22.05 36.82
C ALA A 170 15.94 23.44 36.43
N PRO A 171 15.27 24.54 36.81
CA PRO A 171 15.77 25.89 36.54
C PRO A 171 17.04 26.16 37.36
N THR A 172 18.00 26.86 36.75
CA THR A 172 19.20 27.32 37.45
C THR A 172 18.97 28.70 38.05
N PHE A 173 19.34 28.88 39.31
CA PHE A 173 19.30 30.18 39.99
C PHE A 173 20.72 30.64 40.33
N THR A 174 21.09 31.83 39.83
CA THR A 174 22.36 32.50 40.18
C THR A 174 22.06 33.73 41.02
N VAL A 175 22.55 33.72 42.25
CA VAL A 175 22.42 34.86 43.18
C VAL A 175 23.37 35.97 42.73
N PRO A 176 22.89 37.22 42.56
CA PRO A 176 23.76 38.37 42.31
C PRO A 176 24.78 38.55 43.45
N ALA A 177 25.95 39.12 43.14
CA ALA A 177 26.91 39.49 44.19
C ALA A 177 26.27 40.48 45.17
N ASP A 178 26.60 40.35 46.45
CA ASP A 178 26.14 41.28 47.48
C ASP A 178 26.56 42.71 47.12
N ILE A 179 25.63 43.65 47.28
CA ILE A 179 25.93 45.08 47.22
C ILE A 179 26.07 45.62 48.64
N THR A 180 27.20 46.26 48.91
CA THR A 180 27.39 47.04 50.14
C THR A 180 26.82 48.43 49.89
N VAL A 181 25.75 48.79 50.60
CA VAL A 181 25.21 50.16 50.60
C VAL A 181 25.79 50.86 51.82
N GLU A 182 26.58 51.92 51.61
CA GLU A 182 26.97 52.80 52.70
C GLU A 182 25.73 53.57 53.18
N CYS A 183 25.51 53.59 54.50
CA CYS A 183 24.59 54.55 55.08
C CYS A 183 25.26 55.91 54.95
N ASP A 184 24.75 56.76 54.04
CA ASP A 184 25.06 58.18 54.11
C ASP A 184 24.49 58.68 55.44
N VAL A 185 25.38 58.92 56.40
CA VAL A 185 25.01 59.58 57.65
C VAL A 185 24.74 61.02 57.27
N ASP A 186 23.47 61.31 56.98
CA ASP A 186 22.96 62.67 56.89
C ASP A 186 23.10 63.33 58.27
N THR A 187 24.28 63.92 58.50
CA THR A 187 24.48 64.89 59.56
C THR A 187 24.32 66.27 58.96
N THR A 188 23.11 66.80 59.16
CA THR A 188 22.66 68.20 59.21
C THR A 188 22.18 68.87 57.94
#